data_AF-A0A7V4XDV7-F1
#
_entry.id   AF-A0A7V4XDV7-F1
#
_cell.length_a   1.000
_cell.length_b   1.000
_cell.length_c   1.000
_cell.angle_alpha   90.00
_cell.angle_beta   90.00
_cell.angle_gamma   90.00
#
_symmetry.space_group_name_H-M   'P 1'
#
loop_
_entity.id
_entity.type
_entity.pdbx_description
1 polymer ?
#
loop_
_entity_poly.entity_id
_entity_poly.type
_entity_poly.pdbx_seq_one_letter_code
_entity_poly.pdbx_strand_id
1 'polypeptide(L)'
;MMETEAAMKIVRLGRAARSAAGIKVRRPVAMQYLKPADSTEHEALQRDEQYILDELNVKGIAIIGCADEINVDSISIVEEGDTVVGLDTVISENLIREGLVRDLVRHIQNLRKESGFDVNNHIKITYHVGKDLADAIAAYMEYIYAVRLLRTRFS
;
A
#
# COMPACT_ATOMS: atom_id res chain seq x y z
N MET A 1 -16.25 6.11 12.60
CA MET A 1 -16.73 4.74 12.37
C MET A 1 -15.87 3.87 13.28
N MET A 2 -16.43 3.11 14.22
CA MET A 2 -15.59 2.29 15.12
C MET A 2 -15.17 1.01 14.40
N GLU A 3 -13.87 0.82 14.24
CA GLU A 3 -13.28 -0.40 13.68
C GLU A 3 -13.61 -1.60 14.57
N THR A 4 -13.94 -2.75 13.97
CA THR A 4 -14.15 -3.97 14.75
C THR A 4 -12.84 -4.54 15.28
N GLU A 5 -12.92 -5.27 16.40
CA GLU A 5 -11.80 -6.04 16.93
C GLU A 5 -11.23 -7.03 15.90
N ALA A 6 -12.12 -7.65 15.11
CA ALA A 6 -11.75 -8.54 14.01
C ALA A 6 -10.96 -7.81 12.89
N ALA A 7 -11.39 -6.61 12.46
CA ALA A 7 -10.63 -5.83 11.48
C ALA A 7 -9.23 -5.45 12.01
N MET A 8 -9.13 -5.06 13.27
CA MET A 8 -7.83 -4.76 13.91
C MET A 8 -6.92 -6.00 13.97
N LYS A 9 -7.48 -7.18 14.26
CA LYS A 9 -6.74 -8.45 14.22
C LYS A 9 -6.20 -8.74 12.81
N ILE A 10 -7.01 -8.59 11.76
CA ILE A 10 -6.59 -8.79 10.37
C ILE A 10 -5.46 -7.82 10.00
N VAL A 11 -5.57 -6.54 10.37
CA VAL A 11 -4.50 -5.55 10.16
C VAL A 11 -3.22 -5.93 10.89
N ARG A 12 -3.31 -6.40 12.14
CA ARG A 12 -2.13 -6.84 12.90
C ARG A 12 -1.43 -8.01 12.22
N LEU A 13 -2.19 -9.02 11.79
CA LEU A 13 -1.64 -10.19 11.09
C LEU A 13 -1.04 -9.82 9.73
N GLY A 14 -1.70 -8.94 8.96
CA GLY A 14 -1.17 -8.43 7.71
C GLY A 14 0.14 -7.66 7.89
N ARG A 15 0.25 -6.81 8.92
CA ARG A 15 1.50 -6.11 9.26
C ARG A 15 2.61 -7.09 9.65
N ALA A 16 2.28 -8.15 10.38
CA ALA A 16 3.23 -9.20 10.70
C ALA A 16 3.72 -9.93 9.44
N ALA A 17 2.82 -10.29 8.53
CA ALA A 17 3.17 -10.91 7.24
C ALA A 17 4.07 -9.99 6.40
N ARG A 18 3.76 -8.69 6.34
CA ARG A 18 4.62 -7.69 5.69
C ARG A 18 6.01 -7.63 6.31
N SER A 19 6.09 -7.64 7.63
CA SER A 19 7.36 -7.60 8.35
C SER A 19 8.20 -8.85 8.09
N ALA A 20 7.58 -10.04 8.09
CA ALA A 20 8.23 -11.30 7.78
C ALA A 20 8.77 -11.33 6.34
N ALA A 21 8.03 -10.75 5.39
CA ALA A 21 8.47 -10.58 4.00
C ALA A 21 9.54 -9.47 3.81
N GLY A 22 9.87 -8.69 4.85
CA GLY A 22 10.76 -7.53 4.72
C GLY A 22 10.20 -6.38 3.89
N ILE A 23 8.89 -6.34 3.64
CA ILE A 23 8.23 -5.35 2.79
C ILE A 23 7.78 -4.16 3.62
N LYS A 24 8.43 -3.00 3.42
CA LYS A 24 8.06 -1.73 4.07
C LYS A 24 6.60 -1.38 3.75
N VAL A 25 5.78 -1.06 4.75
CA VAL A 25 4.33 -0.74 4.65
C VAL A 25 3.97 0.24 3.53
N ARG A 26 4.87 1.19 3.24
CA ARG A 26 4.69 2.19 2.18
C ARG A 26 4.78 1.66 0.75
N ARG A 27 5.22 0.42 0.54
CA ARG A 27 5.22 -0.22 -0.79
C ARG A 27 3.86 -0.89 -1.03
N PRO A 28 3.10 -0.46 -2.05
CA PRO A 28 1.86 -1.14 -2.39
C PRO A 28 2.14 -2.63 -2.70
N VAL A 29 1.27 -3.51 -2.21
CA VAL A 29 1.32 -4.95 -2.51
C VAL A 29 0.07 -5.33 -3.31
N ALA A 30 0.20 -6.31 -4.20
CA ALA A 30 -0.88 -6.70 -5.10
C ALA A 30 -2.07 -7.28 -4.33
N MET A 31 -1.85 -8.36 -3.57
CA MET A 31 -2.92 -9.10 -2.95
C MET A 31 -2.56 -9.52 -1.53
N GLN A 32 -3.54 -9.46 -0.66
CA GLN A 32 -3.55 -10.20 0.59
C GLN A 32 -4.56 -11.33 0.50
N TYR A 33 -4.22 -12.45 1.11
CA TYR A 33 -5.03 -13.63 1.23
C TYR A 33 -5.46 -13.79 2.69
N LEU A 34 -6.74 -14.06 2.92
CA LEU A 34 -7.28 -14.26 4.25
C LEU A 34 -8.09 -15.55 4.28
N LYS A 35 -7.74 -16.46 5.19
CA LYS A 35 -8.62 -17.51 5.66
C LYS A 35 -9.22 -17.02 7.00
N PRO A 36 -10.47 -16.55 7.03
CA PRO A 36 -11.11 -16.15 8.26
C PRO A 36 -11.39 -17.39 9.13
N ALA A 37 -11.25 -17.23 10.44
CA ALA A 37 -11.56 -18.28 11.42
C ALA A 37 -13.07 -18.52 11.55
N ASP A 38 -13.86 -17.45 11.45
CA ASP A 38 -15.29 -17.47 11.70
C ASP A 38 -16.07 -16.46 10.85
N SER A 39 -17.40 -16.44 11.02
CA SER A 39 -18.28 -15.50 10.32
C SER A 39 -18.05 -14.04 10.73
N THR A 40 -17.57 -13.78 11.95
CA THR A 40 -17.31 -12.42 12.43
C THR A 40 -16.12 -11.80 11.70
N GLU A 41 -15.05 -12.56 11.48
CA GLU A 41 -13.92 -12.11 10.65
C GLU A 41 -14.32 -11.89 9.20
N HIS A 42 -15.18 -12.75 8.66
CA HIS A 42 -15.73 -12.59 7.31
C HIS A 42 -16.56 -11.31 7.17
N GLU A 43 -17.47 -11.04 8.12
CA GLU A 43 -18.28 -9.83 8.16
C GLU A 43 -17.44 -8.57 8.36
N ALA A 44 -16.43 -8.63 9.22
CA ALA A 44 -15.50 -7.53 9.45
C ALA A 44 -14.72 -7.18 8.19
N LEU A 45 -14.25 -8.19 7.43
CA LEU A 45 -13.61 -7.95 6.14
C LEU A 45 -14.57 -7.26 5.17
N GLN A 46 -15.81 -7.71 5.04
CA GLN A 46 -16.79 -7.07 4.14
C GLN A 46 -17.12 -5.63 4.55
N ARG A 47 -17.22 -5.38 5.86
CA ARG A 47 -17.64 -4.08 6.39
C ARG A 47 -16.52 -3.05 6.40
N ASP A 48 -15.32 -3.49 6.79
CA ASP A 48 -14.16 -2.64 7.04
C ASP A 48 -13.05 -2.85 5.98
N GLU A 49 -13.38 -3.41 4.80
CA GLU A 49 -12.42 -3.75 3.73
C GLU A 49 -11.50 -2.58 3.38
N GLN A 50 -12.09 -1.43 3.05
CA GLN A 50 -11.35 -0.24 2.64
C GLN A 50 -10.35 0.20 3.70
N TYR A 51 -10.73 0.12 4.98
CA TYR A 51 -9.84 0.44 6.08
C TYR A 51 -8.65 -0.52 6.13
N ILE A 52 -8.89 -1.82 5.96
CA ILE A 52 -7.83 -2.85 5.94
C ILE A 52 -6.89 -2.62 4.74
N LEU A 53 -7.45 -2.34 3.55
CA LEU A 53 -6.68 -2.03 2.34
C LEU A 53 -5.75 -0.82 2.56
N ASP A 54 -6.27 0.24 3.17
CA ASP A 54 -5.53 1.48 3.41
C ASP A 54 -4.41 1.29 4.45
N GLU A 55 -4.69 0.58 5.55
CA GLU A 55 -3.70 0.34 6.61
C GLU A 55 -2.57 -0.60 6.18
N LEU A 56 -2.89 -1.57 5.32
CA LEU A 56 -1.92 -2.53 4.82
C LEU A 56 -1.31 -2.13 3.49
N ASN A 57 -1.83 -1.08 2.84
CA ASN A 57 -1.43 -0.65 1.50
C ASN A 57 -1.38 -1.82 0.51
N VAL A 58 -2.48 -2.57 0.47
CA VAL A 58 -2.70 -3.71 -0.45
C VAL A 58 -3.77 -3.30 -1.47
N LYS A 59 -3.68 -3.82 -2.71
CA LYS A 59 -4.64 -3.47 -3.77
C LYS A 59 -5.93 -4.27 -3.69
N GLY A 60 -5.91 -5.42 -3.03
CA GLY A 60 -7.08 -6.25 -2.83
C GLY A 60 -6.86 -7.32 -1.76
N ILE A 61 -7.98 -7.88 -1.28
CA ILE A 61 -8.01 -8.99 -0.35
C ILE A 61 -8.82 -10.14 -0.99
N ALA A 62 -8.25 -11.34 -1.00
CA ALA A 62 -8.92 -12.55 -1.45
C ALA A 62 -9.16 -13.47 -0.25
N ILE A 63 -10.38 -13.98 -0.16
CA ILE A 63 -10.72 -14.98 0.85
C ILE A 63 -10.34 -16.35 0.31
N ILE A 64 -9.62 -17.12 1.11
CA ILE A 64 -9.14 -18.44 0.77
C ILE A 64 -9.83 -19.49 1.64
N GLY A 65 -10.33 -20.56 1.01
CA GLY A 65 -10.92 -21.71 1.68
C GLY A 65 -9.89 -22.78 2.05
N CYS A 66 -10.35 -23.87 2.67
CA CYS A 66 -9.48 -24.99 3.04
C CYS A 66 -8.88 -25.77 1.85
N ALA A 67 -9.34 -25.54 0.61
CA ALA A 67 -8.98 -26.35 -0.56
C ALA A 67 -8.15 -25.61 -1.62
N ASP A 68 -7.80 -24.35 -1.38
CA ASP A 68 -7.08 -23.54 -2.35
C ASP A 68 -5.56 -23.76 -2.20
N GLU A 69 -4.91 -24.20 -3.28
CA GLU A 69 -3.46 -24.29 -3.36
C GLU A 69 -2.87 -22.89 -3.52
N ILE A 70 -2.40 -22.31 -2.42
CA ILE A 70 -1.61 -21.09 -2.43
C ILE A 70 -0.18 -21.44 -2.83
N ASN A 71 0.38 -20.73 -3.82
CA ASN A 71 1.80 -20.83 -4.10
C ASN A 71 2.61 -20.20 -2.94
N VAL A 72 3.11 -21.06 -2.05
CA VAL A 72 3.77 -20.65 -0.80
C VAL A 72 5.12 -19.98 -1.04
N ASP A 73 5.79 -20.25 -2.17
CA ASP A 73 7.14 -19.72 -2.45
C ASP A 73 7.14 -18.20 -2.62
N SER A 74 6.00 -17.62 -3.03
CA SER A 74 5.85 -16.18 -3.28
C SER A 74 4.95 -15.49 -2.25
N ILE A 75 4.53 -16.17 -1.19
CA ILE A 75 3.55 -15.64 -0.24
C ILE A 75 4.07 -15.74 1.19
N SER A 76 4.08 -14.62 1.90
CA SER A 76 4.41 -14.58 3.32
C SER A 76 3.18 -14.87 4.14
N ILE A 77 3.19 -15.99 4.87
CA ILE A 77 2.05 -16.47 5.66
C ILE A 77 2.29 -16.19 7.15
N VAL A 78 1.26 -15.68 7.82
CA VAL A 78 1.17 -15.55 9.27
C VAL A 78 -0.18 -16.08 9.72
N GLU A 79 -0.18 -16.87 10.78
CA GLU A 79 -1.38 -17.50 11.33
C GLU A 79 -1.56 -17.15 12.81
N GLU A 80 -2.81 -17.04 13.23
CA GLU A 80 -3.18 -16.91 14.64
C GLU A 80 -4.52 -17.61 14.90
N GLY A 81 -4.45 -18.74 15.62
CA GLY A 81 -5.59 -19.64 15.73
C GLY A 81 -5.97 -20.21 14.37
N ASP A 82 -7.26 -20.16 14.03
CA ASP A 82 -7.77 -20.61 12.73
C ASP A 82 -7.69 -19.54 11.63
N THR A 83 -7.24 -18.33 11.98
CA THR A 83 -7.09 -17.21 11.03
C THR A 83 -5.72 -17.30 10.35
N VAL A 84 -5.71 -17.35 9.02
CA VAL A 84 -4.47 -17.33 8.23
C VAL A 84 -4.45 -16.10 7.33
N VAL A 85 -3.36 -15.35 7.37
CA VAL A 85 -3.11 -14.21 6.48
C VAL A 85 -1.88 -14.52 5.62
N GLY A 86 -2.08 -14.55 4.31
CA GLY A 86 -1.02 -14.59 3.31
C GLY A 86 -0.84 -13.22 2.67
N LEU A 87 0.40 -12.83 2.38
CA LEU A 87 0.69 -11.60 1.64
C LEU A 87 1.56 -11.93 0.43
N ASP A 88 1.17 -11.45 -0.75
CA ASP A 88 1.99 -11.54 -1.95
C ASP A 88 3.32 -10.80 -1.74
N THR A 89 4.44 -11.52 -1.93
CA THR A 89 5.78 -10.97 -1.79
C THR A 89 6.35 -10.47 -3.11
N VAL A 90 5.71 -10.80 -4.24
CA VAL A 90 6.12 -10.38 -5.57
C VAL A 90 5.59 -8.98 -5.84
N ILE A 91 6.51 -8.01 -5.82
CA ILE A 91 6.17 -6.61 -6.11
C ILE A 91 6.42 -6.36 -7.60
N SER A 92 5.33 -6.16 -8.35
CA SER A 92 5.43 -5.79 -9.77
C SER A 92 6.14 -4.44 -9.97
N GLU A 93 6.72 -4.23 -11.16
CA GLU A 93 7.38 -2.96 -11.49
C GLU A 93 6.45 -1.74 -11.29
N ASN A 94 5.15 -1.89 -11.60
CA ASN A 94 4.18 -0.81 -11.40
C ASN A 94 4.01 -0.47 -9.92
N LEU A 95 3.96 -1.47 -9.02
CA LEU A 95 3.88 -1.23 -7.58
C LEU A 95 5.17 -0.60 -7.03
N ILE A 96 6.33 -0.95 -7.59
CA ILE A 96 7.60 -0.28 -7.27
C ILE A 96 7.55 1.20 -7.67
N ARG A 97 7.14 1.49 -8.92
CA ARG A 97 7.03 2.85 -9.45
C ARG A 97 6.04 3.69 -8.66
N GLU A 98 4.88 3.14 -8.32
CA GLU A 98 3.90 3.80 -7.47
C GLU A 98 4.50 4.15 -6.09
N GLY A 99 5.17 3.18 -5.45
CA GLY A 99 5.82 3.40 -4.17
C GLY A 99 6.86 4.53 -4.22
N LEU A 100 7.67 4.57 -5.29
CA LEU A 100 8.65 5.63 -5.54
C LEU A 100 7.98 7.01 -5.67
N VAL A 101 6.88 7.10 -6.42
CA VAL A 101 6.14 8.35 -6.61
C VAL A 101 5.48 8.82 -5.32
N ARG A 102 4.90 7.90 -4.53
CA ARG A 102 4.33 8.25 -3.22
C ARG A 102 5.39 8.75 -2.24
N ASP A 103 6.58 8.14 -2.23
CA ASP A 103 7.70 8.62 -1.41
C ASP A 103 8.18 10.02 -1.84
N LEU A 104 8.25 10.28 -3.16
CA LEU A 104 8.55 11.61 -3.71
C LEU A 104 7.51 12.65 -3.27
N VAL A 105 6.22 12.37 -3.46
CA VAL A 105 5.11 13.24 -3.06
C VAL A 105 5.20 13.57 -1.57
N ARG A 106 5.47 12.57 -0.71
CA ARG A 106 5.65 12.78 0.73
C ARG A 106 6.83 13.69 1.04
N HIS A 107 7.96 13.48 0.37
CA HIS A 107 9.16 14.31 0.57
C HIS A 107 8.89 15.77 0.20
N ILE A 108 8.20 16.00 -0.92
CA ILE A 108 7.76 17.33 -1.34
C ILE A 108 6.84 17.96 -0.29
N GLN A 109 5.84 17.23 0.20
CA GLN A 109 4.90 17.74 1.20
C GLN A 109 5.59 18.10 2.52
N ASN A 110 6.58 17.32 2.94
CA ASN A 110 7.38 17.63 4.13
C ASN A 110 8.21 18.91 3.93
N LEU A 111 8.90 19.04 2.80
CA LEU A 111 9.67 20.25 2.46
C LEU A 111 8.77 21.50 2.43
N ARG A 112 7.53 21.38 1.94
CA ARG A 112 6.56 22.49 1.94
C ARG A 112 6.24 22.96 3.36
N LYS A 113 5.97 22.01 4.28
CA LYS A 113 5.68 22.30 5.68
C LYS A 113 6.87 22.98 6.36
N GLU A 114 8.08 22.44 6.16
CA GLU A 114 9.31 23.00 6.73
C GLU A 114 9.63 24.40 6.20
N SER A 115 9.32 24.65 4.94
CA SER A 115 9.57 25.94 4.29
C SER A 115 8.42 26.96 4.45
N GLY A 116 7.36 26.61 5.19
CA GLY A 116 6.22 27.50 5.45
C GLY A 116 5.37 27.83 4.23
N PHE A 117 5.39 27.01 3.17
CA PHE A 117 4.56 27.24 1.98
C PHE A 117 3.10 26.89 2.22
N ASP A 118 2.18 27.75 1.77
CA ASP A 118 0.74 27.45 1.75
C ASP A 118 0.45 26.24 0.88
N VAL A 119 -0.36 25.32 1.40
CA VAL A 119 -0.76 24.05 0.77
C VAL A 119 -1.53 24.28 -0.55
N ASN A 120 -2.15 25.44 -0.71
CA ASN A 120 -2.89 25.84 -1.90
C ASN A 120 -2.01 26.37 -3.03
N ASN A 121 -0.74 26.67 -2.75
CA ASN A 121 0.14 27.29 -3.74
C ASN A 121 0.69 26.23 -4.71
N HIS A 122 0.72 26.57 -6.00
CA HIS A 122 1.38 25.73 -7.00
C HIS A 122 2.89 25.92 -6.88
N ILE A 123 3.63 24.83 -6.74
CA ILE A 123 5.09 24.88 -6.66
C ILE A 123 5.72 24.36 -7.94
N LYS A 124 6.83 24.98 -8.33
CA LYS A 124 7.68 24.46 -9.39
C LYS A 124 8.75 23.61 -8.73
N ILE A 125 8.79 22.32 -9.08
CA ILE A 125 9.78 21.39 -8.56
C ILE A 125 10.71 21.02 -9.71
N THR A 126 12.00 21.11 -9.43
CA THR A 126 13.06 20.59 -10.31
C THR A 126 13.73 19.47 -9.54
N TYR A 127 13.88 18.32 -10.18
CA TYR A 127 14.46 17.13 -9.55
C TYR A 127 15.57 16.59 -10.44
N HIS A 128 16.62 16.08 -9.82
CA HIS A 128 17.68 15.34 -10.50
C HIS A 128 17.65 13.92 -9.95
N VAL A 129 17.18 12.98 -10.76
CA VAL A 129 16.85 11.62 -10.33
C VAL A 129 17.41 10.59 -11.30
N GLY A 130 17.64 9.38 -10.81
CA GLY A 130 17.99 8.24 -11.67
C GLY A 130 16.84 7.83 -12.60
N LYS A 131 17.19 7.04 -13.63
CA LYS A 131 16.26 6.60 -14.68
C LYS A 131 14.97 5.97 -14.12
N ASP A 132 15.06 5.11 -13.12
CA ASP A 132 13.89 4.41 -12.56
C ASP A 132 12.85 5.36 -11.96
N LEU A 133 13.30 6.41 -11.26
CA LEU A 133 12.41 7.40 -10.68
C LEU A 133 11.89 8.37 -11.74
N ALA A 134 12.68 8.68 -12.78
CA ALA A 134 12.20 9.46 -13.92
C ALA A 134 11.08 8.72 -14.68
N ASP A 135 11.28 7.43 -14.95
CA ASP A 135 10.31 6.55 -15.61
C ASP A 135 9.03 6.43 -14.74
N ALA A 136 9.18 6.31 -13.41
CA ALA A 136 8.06 6.30 -12.48
C ALA A 136 7.28 7.63 -12.46
N ILE A 137 7.96 8.77 -12.42
CA ILE A 137 7.31 10.09 -12.46
C ILE A 137 6.52 10.24 -13.76
N ALA A 138 7.12 9.89 -14.90
CA ALA A 138 6.47 9.96 -16.20
C ALA A 138 5.19 9.10 -16.24
N ALA A 139 5.25 7.88 -15.72
CA ALA A 139 4.12 6.95 -15.68
C ALA A 139 2.97 7.42 -14.76
N TYR A 140 3.25 8.21 -13.72
CA TYR A 140 2.26 8.66 -12.72
C TYR A 140 2.07 10.19 -12.71
N MET A 141 2.35 10.87 -13.83
CA MET A 141 2.23 12.32 -13.97
C MET A 141 0.85 12.84 -13.54
N GLU A 142 -0.23 12.18 -13.95
CA GLU A 142 -1.60 12.56 -13.58
C GLU A 142 -1.83 12.53 -12.08
N TYR A 143 -1.34 11.50 -11.38
CA TYR A 143 -1.43 11.40 -9.93
C TYR A 143 -0.69 12.55 -9.24
N ILE A 144 0.53 12.86 -9.68
CA ILE A 144 1.33 13.95 -9.10
C ILE A 144 0.63 15.31 -9.32
N TYR A 145 0.00 15.50 -10.48
CA TYR A 145 -0.82 16.68 -10.77
C TYR A 145 -2.09 16.75 -9.94
N ALA A 146 -2.77 15.62 -9.72
CA ALA A 146 -3.98 15.56 -8.90
C ALA A 146 -3.72 15.95 -7.45
N VAL A 147 -2.54 15.61 -6.91
CA VAL A 147 -2.08 16.08 -5.58
C VAL A 147 -1.68 17.58 -5.61
N ARG A 148 -1.87 18.26 -6.75
CA ARG A 148 -1.70 19.70 -6.98
C ARG A 148 -0.26 20.20 -6.82
N LEU A 149 0.71 19.33 -7.09
CA LEU A 149 2.12 19.57 -6.76
C LEU A 149 2.97 20.21 -7.86
N LEU A 150 2.55 20.26 -9.13
CA LEU A 150 3.45 20.66 -10.23
C LEU A 150 2.79 21.55 -11.30
N ARG A 151 3.64 22.28 -12.02
CA ARG A 151 3.44 22.79 -13.39
C ARG A 151 4.71 22.47 -14.17
N THR A 152 4.70 21.50 -15.10
CA THR A 152 5.94 20.99 -15.71
C THR A 152 6.44 21.82 -16.88
N ARG A 153 7.78 21.99 -16.93
CA ARG A 153 8.59 22.11 -18.14
C ARG A 153 9.69 21.06 -18.01
N PHE A 154 9.78 20.14 -18.96
CA PHE A 154 10.91 19.24 -19.11
C PHE A 154 12.08 20.02 -19.75
N SER A 155 13.31 19.85 -19.27
CA SER A 155 14.52 20.31 -19.96
C SER A 155 15.49 19.17 -20.11
#